data_AF-A0A5R9FQH1-F1
#
_entry.id   AF-A0A5R9FQH1-F1
#
_cell.length_a   1.000
_cell.length_b   1.000
_cell.length_c   1.000
_cell.angle_alpha   90.00
_cell.angle_beta   90.00
_cell.angle_gamma   90.00
#
_symmetry.space_group_name_H-M   'P 1'
#
loop_
_entity.id
_entity.type
_entity.pdbx_description
1 polymer ?
#
loop_
_entity_poly.entity_id
_entity_poly.type
_entity_poly.pdbx_seq_one_letter_code
_entity_poly.pdbx_strand_id
1 'polypeptide(L)' 'MADIGFPVIELERSAWEAIQRGELTVDTTLAVHEGIAAFAEKAGLSRLDVEMGLKRAVRHAEPADA' A
#
# COMPACT_ATOMS: atom_id res chain seq x y z
N MET A 1 1.44 1.54 16.87
CA MET A 1 0.32 1.30 15.95
C MET A 1 0.45 -0.14 15.49
N ALA A 2 -0.65 -0.88 15.49
CA ALA A 2 -0.62 -2.33 15.34
C ALA A 2 0.22 -2.75 14.13
N ASP A 3 1.10 -3.74 14.36
CA ASP A 3 1.86 -4.49 13.38
C ASP A 3 0.89 -5.36 12.55
N ILE A 4 -0.07 -4.69 11.91
CA ILE A 4 -1.03 -5.33 11.03
C ILE A 4 -0.29 -5.46 9.72
N GLY A 5 0.36 -6.61 9.52
CA GLY A 5 0.92 -6.96 8.22
C GLY A 5 -0.16 -6.73 7.16
N PHE A 6 -0.03 -5.67 6.38
CA PHE A 6 -1.03 -5.32 5.38
C PHE A 6 -0.92 -6.38 4.28
N PRO A 7 -1.94 -7.21 4.03
CA PRO A 7 -1.88 -8.20 2.95
C PRO A 7 -1.71 -7.54 1.56
N VAL A 8 -1.97 -6.23 1.48
CA VAL A 8 -1.79 -5.37 0.30
C VAL A 8 -0.41 -4.67 0.25
N ILE A 9 0.48 -4.86 1.24
CA ILE A 9 1.78 -4.17 1.28
C ILE A 9 2.67 -4.49 0.08
N GLU A 10 2.68 -5.75 -0.39
CA GLU A 10 3.48 -6.17 -1.53
C GLU A 10 2.92 -5.61 -2.86
N LEU A 11 1.60 -5.49 -2.96
CA LEU A 11 0.95 -4.81 -4.09
C LEU A 11 1.32 -3.33 -4.12
N GLU A 12 1.27 -2.65 -2.97
CA GLU A 12 1.68 -1.25 -2.85
C GLU A 12 3.18 -1.07 -3.14
N ARG A 13 4.06 -1.96 -2.67
CA ARG A 13 5.50 -1.95 -2.98
C ARG A 13 5.74 -2.07 -4.49
N SER A 14 5.10 -3.05 -5.12
CA SER A 14 5.22 -3.28 -6.57
C SER A 14 4.72 -2.08 -7.37
N ALA A 15 3.57 -1.50 -6.97
CA ALA A 15 3.03 -0.30 -7.59
C ALA A 15 3.96 0.91 -7.39
N TRP A 16 4.55 1.05 -6.20
CA TRP A 16 5.49 2.13 -5.92
C TRP A 16 6.76 2.03 -6.76
N GLU A 17 7.34 0.84 -6.89
CA GLU A 17 8.49 0.63 -7.77
C GLU A 17 8.14 0.91 -9.24
N ALA A 18 6.95 0.51 -9.70
CA ALA A 18 6.48 0.81 -11.05
C ALA A 18 6.29 2.33 -11.26
N ILE A 19 5.80 3.07 -10.26
CA ILE A 19 5.73 4.54 -10.30
C ILE A 19 7.14 5.13 -10.47
N GLN A 20 8.12 4.66 -9.69
CA GLN A 20 9.49 5.16 -9.73
C GLN A 20 10.17 4.89 -11.09
N ARG A 21 9.77 3.83 -11.80
CA ARG A 21 10.23 3.53 -13.17
C ARG A 21 9.40 4.16 -14.28
N GLY A 22 8.27 4.80 -13.96
CA GLY A 22 7.32 5.31 -14.97
C GLY A 22 6.54 4.22 -15.71
N GLU A 23 6.44 3.02 -15.12
CA GLU A 23 5.83 1.81 -15.71
C GLU A 23 4.47 1.46 -15.08
N LEU A 24 3.90 2.34 -14.25
CA LEU A 24 2.64 2.05 -13.57
C LEU A 24 1.51 1.79 -14.57
N THR A 25 0.82 0.65 -14.40
CA THR A 25 -0.34 0.27 -15.22
C THR A 25 -1.66 0.51 -14.49
N VAL A 26 -2.74 0.64 -15.26
CA VAL A 26 -4.10 0.72 -14.72
C VAL A 26 -4.45 -0.53 -13.93
N ASP A 27 -4.08 -1.72 -14.43
CA ASP A 27 -4.36 -2.99 -13.74
C ASP A 27 -3.68 -3.08 -12.38
N THR A 28 -2.41 -2.66 -12.29
CA THR A 28 -1.67 -2.60 -11.00
C THR A 28 -2.34 -1.63 -10.04
N THR A 29 -2.81 -0.48 -10.54
CA THR A 29 -3.51 0.52 -9.74
C THR A 29 -4.83 -0.04 -9.21
N LEU A 30 -5.60 -0.73 -10.06
CA LEU A 30 -6.87 -1.34 -9.68
C LEU A 30 -6.68 -2.42 -8.60
N ALA A 31 -5.69 -3.30 -8.76
CA ALA A 31 -5.38 -4.34 -7.79
C ALA A 31 -5.05 -3.77 -6.39
N VAL A 32 -4.30 -2.66 -6.34
CA VAL A 32 -4.03 -1.95 -5.07
C VAL A 32 -5.32 -1.38 -4.48
N HIS A 33 -6.16 -0.72 -5.27
CA HIS A 33 -7.43 -0.13 -4.79
C HIS A 33 -8.41 -1.19 -4.26
N GLU A 34 -8.56 -2.30 -4.98
CA GLU A 34 -9.40 -3.43 -4.56
C GLU A 34 -8.86 -4.07 -3.28
N GLY A 35 -7.54 -4.28 -3.19
CA GLY A 35 -6.89 -4.80 -1.99
C GLY A 35 -7.07 -3.90 -0.76
N ILE A 36 -6.96 -2.58 -0.94
CA ILE A 36 -7.21 -1.58 0.11
C ILE A 36 -8.68 -1.64 0.56
N ALA A 37 -9.63 -1.67 -0.38
CA ALA A 37 -11.05 -1.70 -0.06
C ALA A 37 -11.43 -2.97 0.72
N ALA A 38 -11.00 -4.15 0.24
CA ALA A 38 -11.25 -5.42 0.90
C ALA A 38 -10.62 -5.50 2.30
N PHE A 39 -9.41 -4.97 2.46
CA PHE A 39 -8.75 -4.93 3.76
C PHE A 39 -9.43 -3.96 4.73
N ALA A 40 -9.79 -2.76 4.27
CA ALA A 40 -10.50 -1.77 5.09
C ALA A 40 -11.82 -2.32 5.63
N GLU A 41 -12.61 -2.97 4.76
CA GLU A 41 -13.86 -3.65 5.16
C GLU A 41 -13.60 -4.75 6.20
N LYS A 42 -12.67 -5.66 5.92
CA LYS A 42 -12.34 -6.78 6.82
C LYS A 42 -11.83 -6.31 8.18
N ALA A 43 -11.02 -5.25 8.21
CA ALA A 43 -10.42 -4.71 9.42
C ALA A 43 -11.35 -3.74 10.18
N GLY A 44 -12.50 -3.37 9.61
CA GLY A 44 -13.36 -2.32 10.16
C GLY A 44 -12.68 -0.94 10.22
N LEU A 45 -11.73 -0.70 9.32
CA LEU A 45 -10.98 0.55 9.23
C LEU A 45 -11.53 1.44 8.12
N SER A 46 -11.29 2.74 8.21
CA SER A 46 -11.55 3.61 7.07
C SER A 46 -10.53 3.34 5.96
N ARG A 47 -10.97 3.46 4.71
CA ARG A 47 -10.07 3.36 3.55
C ARG A 47 -8.91 4.37 3.63
N LEU A 48 -9.19 5.57 4.13
CA LEU A 48 -8.18 6.63 4.29
C LEU A 48 -7.08 6.21 5.28
N ASP A 49 -7.43 5.59 6.41
CA ASP A 49 -6.45 5.15 7.40
C ASP A 49 -5.51 4.07 6.81
N VAL A 50 -6.06 3.17 5.98
CA VAL A 50 -5.28 2.15 5.29
C VAL A 50 -4.34 2.78 4.26
N GLU A 51 -4.84 3.68 3.41
CA GLU A 51 -4.03 4.39 2.41
C GLU A 51 -2.87 5.17 3.06
N MET A 52 -3.14 5.86 4.18
CA MET A 52 -2.12 6.60 4.92
C MET A 52 -1.09 5.67 5.57
N GLY A 53 -1.54 4.55 6.13
CA GLY A 53 -0.65 3.52 6.68
C GLY A 53 0.29 2.94 5.63
N LEU A 54 -0.25 2.56 4.47
CA LEU A 54 0.52 2.04 3.34
C LEU A 54 1.52 3.06 2.79
N LYS A 55 1.08 4.30 2.59
CA LYS A 55 1.97 5.37 2.12
C LYS A 55 3.13 5.60 3.08
N ARG A 56 2.88 5.59 4.40
CA ARG A 56 3.95 5.68 5.40
C ARG A 56 4.90 4.49 5.34
N ALA A 57 4.36 3.27 5.23
CA ALA A 57 5.15 2.04 5.26
C ALA A 57 5.96 1.78 3.98
N VAL A 58 5.50 2.26 2.82
CA VAL A 58 6.11 1.95 1.53
C VAL A 58 6.83 3.15 0.93
N ARG A 59 6.16 4.30 0.86
CA ARG A 59 6.68 5.49 0.15
C ARG A 59 7.52 6.40 1.05
N HIS A 60 7.36 6.27 2.36
CA HIS A 60 8.07 7.04 3.37
C HIS A 60 8.70 6.14 4.44
N ALA A 61 9.02 4.89 4.08
CA ALA A 61 9.85 4.07 4.95
C ALA A 61 11.16 4.84 5.20
N GLU A 62 11.52 5.02 6.47
CA GLU A 62 12.87 5.51 6.76
C GLU A 62 13.85 4.51 6.14
N PRO A 63 14.91 4.98 5.44
CA PRO A 63 15.97 4.09 5.02
C PRO A 63 16.47 3.39 6.28
N ALA A 64 16.46 2.05 6.27
CA ALA A 64 17.15 1.30 7.31
C ALA A 64 18.60 1.81 7.31
N ASP A 65 19.02 2.41 8.41
CA ASP A 65 20.35 3.02 8.54
C ASP A 65 21.43 2.10 7.94
N ALA A 66 22.25 2.69 7.07
CA ALA A 66 23.33 2.04 6.33
C ALA A 66 24.50 1.61 7.23
#